data_AF-A0A959FQP7-F1
#
_entry.id   AF-A0A959FQP7-F1
#
_cell.length_a   1.000
_cell.length_b   1.000
_cell.length_c   1.000
_cell.angle_alpha   90.00
_cell.angle_beta   90.00
_cell.angle_gamma   90.00
#
_symmetry.space_group_name_H-M   'P 1'
#
loop_
_entity.id
_entity.type
_entity.pdbx_description
1 polymer ?
#
loop_
_entity_poly.entity_id
_entity_poly.type
_entity_poly.pdbx_seq_one_letter_code
_entity_poly.pdbx_strand_id
1 'polypeptide(L)'
;MILRDTKPKKWPRWPRRWLPVLLLLLLLGFMLRVEHHQAPAADNPSYFCDAEQRQGEYFLGQGSLFRGGASQSDDVAFSGQYASKITPGWKLQFGFSLRLKDLPPGTFYQASVWHYANHLDKGKLVVQGVGKGAFYQTADYPVERRDDYWERFQLIFQVPNDSLDYIHIYVVNNGRNISYFDDLSIQPVLLKQEEAQAPKIHLDLAASDLAFFRTQRETALRNGLIKAEQKGWRKGAFRPEYSAVPIPAKIRLKGDLLDHLIEEKWSFRIELDPSQNWQQLQVFSLQTPAARYYLNEWLLHQFWQYHGVLTPDYDFAELLLNGKSLGLYAVEEHFETHLLETQERRAGPILRFDESAFWDGVERQLQLNHYDYSGSYQLNRNMHSAEIDHFASSEADTALLRQAYLLLRQFQTGRQPAHAIFDLERLAGYYAACDIFQAYHGVAWHNQRFYFNPLTQLLEPVGFDGCAYPAPTPLQILGQGGGGHLSPLFAQLYQD
;
A
#
# COMPACT_ATOMS: atom_id res chain seq x y z
N MET A 1 5.75 -59.45 -48.60
CA MET A 1 4.56 -58.64 -48.32
C MET A 1 4.87 -57.20 -48.70
N ILE A 2 4.22 -56.68 -49.73
CA ILE A 2 4.44 -55.36 -50.32
C ILE A 2 3.77 -54.32 -49.40
N LEU A 3 4.50 -53.30 -48.93
CA LEU A 3 3.91 -52.11 -48.33
C LEU A 3 4.39 -50.86 -49.07
N ARG A 4 3.40 -50.03 -49.38
CA ARG A 4 3.37 -48.96 -50.37
C ARG A 4 4.13 -47.73 -49.92
N ASP A 5 4.78 -47.13 -50.91
CA ASP A 5 5.26 -45.75 -50.97
C ASP A 5 4.08 -44.76 -50.86
N THR A 6 4.04 -43.93 -49.81
CA THR A 6 3.07 -42.85 -49.66
C THR A 6 3.77 -41.49 -49.75
N LYS A 7 3.52 -40.79 -50.87
CA LYS A 7 3.97 -39.42 -51.12
C LYS A 7 3.51 -38.44 -50.03
N PRO A 8 4.30 -37.42 -49.67
CA PRO A 8 3.88 -36.38 -48.74
C PRO A 8 2.72 -35.55 -49.31
N LYS A 9 1.70 -35.32 -48.47
CA LYS A 9 0.52 -34.47 -48.73
C LYS A 9 0.99 -33.05 -49.08
N LYS A 10 0.72 -32.60 -50.32
CA LYS A 10 0.86 -31.19 -50.72
C LYS A 10 -0.16 -30.37 -49.94
N TRP A 11 0.31 -29.45 -49.10
CA TRP A 11 -0.54 -28.46 -48.43
C TRP A 11 -1.20 -27.57 -49.50
N PRO A 12 -2.47 -27.16 -49.32
CA PRO A 12 -3.15 -26.30 -50.27
C PRO A 12 -2.38 -24.98 -50.39
N ARG A 13 -1.95 -24.66 -51.62
CA ARG A 13 -1.37 -23.36 -51.94
C ARG A 13 -2.47 -22.32 -51.78
N TRP A 14 -2.49 -21.66 -50.62
CA TRP A 14 -3.26 -20.44 -50.43
C TRP A 14 -2.88 -19.45 -51.54
N PRO A 15 -3.86 -18.80 -52.20
CA PRO A 15 -3.56 -17.88 -53.27
C PRO A 15 -2.77 -16.70 -52.70
N ARG A 16 -1.45 -16.67 -52.95
CA ARG A 16 -0.49 -15.60 -52.60
C ARG A 16 -0.95 -14.19 -52.99
N ARG A 17 -1.99 -14.07 -53.82
CA ARG A 17 -2.62 -12.81 -54.22
C ARG A 17 -3.41 -12.11 -53.10
N TRP A 18 -3.81 -12.82 -52.05
CA TRP A 18 -4.57 -12.23 -50.94
C TRP A 18 -3.70 -11.83 -49.75
N LEU A 19 -2.46 -12.30 -49.68
CA LEU A 19 -1.52 -11.96 -48.61
C LEU A 19 -1.25 -10.44 -48.49
N PRO A 20 -1.08 -9.69 -49.60
CA PRO A 20 -0.91 -8.24 -49.53
C PRO A 20 -2.17 -7.54 -49.02
N VAL A 21 -3.36 -8.02 -49.41
CA VAL A 21 -4.65 -7.46 -48.99
C VAL A 21 -4.86 -7.70 -47.49
N LEU A 22 -4.52 -8.89 -47.00
CA LEU A 22 -4.65 -9.25 -45.59
C LEU A 22 -3.64 -8.48 -44.73
N LEU A 23 -2.41 -8.27 -45.22
CA LEU A 23 -1.42 -7.39 -44.59
C LEU A 23 -1.86 -5.92 -44.60
N LEU A 24 -2.49 -5.45 -45.69
CA LEU A 24 -3.00 -4.08 -45.77
C LEU A 24 -4.18 -3.88 -44.83
N LEU A 25 -5.07 -4.86 -44.69
CA LEU A 25 -6.18 -4.84 -43.72
C LEU A 25 -5.70 -4.95 -42.28
N LEU A 26 -4.63 -5.70 -42.01
CA LEU A 26 -3.98 -5.74 -40.70
C LEU A 26 -3.26 -4.42 -40.39
N LEU A 27 -2.59 -3.81 -41.36
CA LEU A 27 -1.99 -2.47 -41.23
C LEU A 27 -3.06 -1.39 -41.07
N LEU A 28 -4.18 -1.47 -41.80
CA LEU A 28 -5.31 -0.56 -41.65
C LEU A 28 -5.97 -0.75 -40.28
N GLY A 29 -6.16 -2.01 -39.85
CA GLY A 29 -6.65 -2.34 -38.52
C GLY A 29 -5.69 -1.94 -37.39
N PHE A 30 -4.38 -1.92 -37.66
CA PHE A 30 -3.35 -1.44 -36.73
C PHE A 30 -3.31 0.09 -36.71
N MET A 31 -3.39 0.78 -37.86
CA MET A 31 -3.52 2.23 -37.95
C MET A 31 -4.82 2.72 -37.28
N LEU A 32 -5.94 2.03 -37.50
CA LEU A 32 -7.23 2.30 -36.84
C LEU A 32 -7.26 1.89 -35.36
N ARG A 33 -6.33 1.04 -34.88
CA ARG A 33 -6.11 0.77 -33.44
C ARG A 33 -5.14 1.74 -32.78
N VAL A 34 -4.20 2.29 -33.54
CA VAL A 34 -3.25 3.32 -33.09
C VAL A 34 -3.93 4.69 -33.03
N GLU A 35 -5.01 4.90 -33.79
CA GLU A 35 -6.08 5.82 -33.39
C GLU A 35 -6.94 5.20 -32.29
N HIS A 36 -6.31 4.81 -31.18
CA HIS A 36 -7.03 4.86 -29.93
C HIS A 36 -7.47 6.32 -29.83
N HIS A 37 -8.77 6.57 -29.88
CA HIS A 37 -9.33 7.83 -29.46
C HIS A 37 -8.85 8.04 -28.02
N GLN A 38 -7.68 8.64 -27.84
CA GLN A 38 -7.58 9.75 -26.92
C GLN A 38 -8.74 10.63 -27.35
N ALA A 39 -9.79 10.66 -26.54
CA ALA A 39 -10.66 11.81 -26.57
C ALA A 39 -9.70 13.00 -26.63
N PRO A 40 -9.78 13.89 -27.65
CA PRO A 40 -9.01 15.13 -27.57
C PRO A 40 -9.25 15.63 -26.16
N ALA A 41 -8.19 15.94 -25.41
CA ALA A 41 -8.33 16.55 -24.11
C ALA A 41 -9.40 17.62 -24.32
N ALA A 42 -10.60 17.38 -23.80
CA ALA A 42 -11.65 18.38 -23.91
C ALA A 42 -10.98 19.65 -23.37
N ASP A 43 -11.21 20.81 -24.00
CA ASP A 43 -10.75 22.11 -23.51
C ASP A 43 -11.39 22.34 -22.12
N ASN A 44 -10.91 21.59 -21.15
CA ASN A 44 -11.39 21.52 -19.80
C ASN A 44 -10.97 22.86 -19.21
N PRO A 45 -11.90 23.59 -18.60
CA PRO A 45 -11.64 24.95 -18.19
C PRO A 45 -10.51 24.99 -17.16
N SER A 46 -9.56 25.91 -17.34
CA SER A 46 -8.55 26.23 -16.34
C SER A 46 -8.93 27.53 -15.62
N TYR A 47 -8.50 27.64 -14.37
CA TYR A 47 -8.80 28.78 -13.52
C TYR A 47 -7.53 29.24 -12.81
N PHE A 48 -7.32 30.54 -12.75
CA PHE A 48 -6.13 31.12 -12.13
C PHE A 48 -6.45 32.46 -11.46
N CYS A 49 -5.85 32.72 -10.30
CA CYS A 49 -6.02 33.97 -9.56
C CYS A 49 -4.72 34.33 -8.80
N ASP A 50 -4.11 35.44 -9.21
CA ASP A 50 -2.87 36.04 -8.68
C ASP A 50 -3.13 37.19 -7.69
N ALA A 51 -4.39 37.37 -7.26
CA ALA A 51 -4.83 38.48 -6.39
C ALA A 51 -4.60 39.90 -6.94
N GLU A 52 -4.13 40.12 -8.16
CA GLU A 52 -3.75 41.46 -8.66
C GLU A 52 -4.94 42.37 -8.89
N GLN A 53 -6.06 41.80 -9.34
CA GLN A 53 -7.27 42.53 -9.66
C GLN A 53 -8.43 42.13 -8.75
N ARG A 54 -9.16 43.11 -8.21
CA ARG A 54 -10.35 42.86 -7.40
C ARG A 54 -11.51 43.81 -7.71
N GLN A 55 -12.72 43.32 -7.49
CA GLN A 55 -13.96 44.08 -7.51
C GLN A 55 -14.80 43.71 -6.28
N GLY A 56 -14.77 44.57 -5.26
CA GLY A 56 -15.45 44.33 -3.99
C GLY A 56 -14.91 43.09 -3.27
N GLU A 57 -15.79 42.13 -3.00
CA GLU A 57 -15.48 40.86 -2.30
C GLU A 57 -14.83 39.79 -3.20
N TYR A 58 -14.60 40.11 -4.48
CA TYR A 58 -14.11 39.16 -5.48
C TYR A 58 -12.77 39.58 -6.06
N PHE A 59 -11.86 38.63 -6.25
CA PHE A 59 -10.73 38.73 -7.16
C PHE A 59 -11.16 38.39 -8.60
N LEU A 60 -10.61 39.12 -9.56
CA LEU A 60 -10.81 38.90 -10.98
C LEU A 60 -9.72 37.96 -11.49
N GLY A 61 -10.03 36.66 -11.57
CA GLY A 61 -9.10 35.66 -12.05
C GLY A 61 -9.41 35.23 -13.50
N GLN A 62 -8.50 34.49 -14.10
CA GLN A 62 -8.74 33.79 -15.36
C GLN A 62 -9.82 32.71 -15.15
N GLY A 63 -10.81 32.68 -16.05
CA GLY A 63 -11.84 31.63 -16.10
C GLY A 63 -12.97 31.77 -15.07
N SER A 64 -12.83 32.59 -14.02
CA SER A 64 -13.91 32.81 -13.05
C SER A 64 -13.68 34.01 -12.11
N LEU A 65 -14.70 34.32 -11.29
CA LEU A 65 -14.62 35.23 -10.15
C LEU A 65 -14.33 34.45 -8.88
N PHE A 66 -13.24 34.80 -8.20
CA PHE A 66 -12.81 34.16 -6.97
C PHE A 66 -13.29 35.00 -5.79
N ARG A 67 -13.92 34.40 -4.78
CA ARG A 67 -14.20 35.10 -3.52
C ARG A 67 -12.90 35.31 -2.74
N GLY A 68 -12.93 36.28 -1.83
CA GLY A 68 -11.81 36.61 -0.95
C GLY A 68 -11.16 37.94 -1.28
N GLY A 69 -11.75 38.78 -2.15
CA GLY A 69 -11.16 40.07 -2.56
C GLY A 69 -10.84 41.02 -1.40
N ALA A 70 -11.53 40.90 -0.26
CA ALA A 70 -11.23 41.65 0.96
C ALA A 70 -9.90 41.25 1.63
N SER A 71 -9.31 40.11 1.24
CA SER A 71 -8.02 39.62 1.75
C SER A 71 -6.83 40.14 0.95
N GLN A 72 -7.02 40.96 -0.09
CA GLN A 72 -5.91 41.51 -0.87
C GLN A 72 -4.97 42.33 0.01
N SER A 73 -3.66 42.09 -0.10
CA SER A 73 -2.62 42.78 0.66
C SER A 73 -1.35 42.86 -0.15
N ASP A 74 -0.61 43.96 0.01
CA ASP A 74 0.69 44.25 -0.59
C ASP A 74 1.86 44.00 0.38
N ASP A 75 1.61 43.31 1.51
CA ASP A 75 2.64 43.02 2.53
C ASP A 75 3.75 42.10 1.97
N VAL A 76 3.33 41.04 1.27
CA VAL A 76 4.17 40.09 0.54
C VAL A 76 3.38 39.56 -0.66
N ALA A 77 4.07 39.26 -1.74
CA ALA A 77 3.49 38.66 -2.94
C ALA A 77 4.47 37.63 -3.53
N PHE A 78 3.94 36.55 -4.10
CA PHE A 78 4.75 35.57 -4.81
C PHE A 78 4.98 36.04 -6.24
N SER A 79 3.90 36.48 -6.89
CA SER A 79 3.94 37.13 -8.20
C SER A 79 3.25 38.50 -8.11
N GLY A 80 3.57 39.43 -9.02
CA GLY A 80 2.93 40.74 -9.03
C GLY A 80 3.22 41.61 -7.78
N GLN A 81 2.17 42.23 -7.24
CA GLN A 81 2.23 43.17 -6.11
C GLN A 81 1.36 42.75 -4.92
N TYR A 82 0.38 41.87 -5.11
CA TYR A 82 -0.62 41.54 -4.11
C TYR A 82 -0.72 40.04 -3.87
N ALA A 83 -1.09 39.67 -2.65
CA ALA A 83 -1.47 38.31 -2.28
C ALA A 83 -2.78 38.30 -1.47
N SER A 84 -3.32 37.10 -1.26
CA SER A 84 -4.43 36.85 -0.33
C SER A 84 -3.90 36.66 1.09
N LYS A 85 -4.00 37.72 1.91
CA LYS A 85 -3.66 37.72 3.34
C LYS A 85 -4.86 37.31 4.19
N ILE A 86 -4.77 36.14 4.80
CA ILE A 86 -5.71 35.69 5.83
C ILE A 86 -5.25 36.21 7.18
N THR A 87 -6.10 36.99 7.87
CA THR A 87 -5.80 37.57 9.18
C THR A 87 -6.39 36.75 10.33
N PRO A 88 -5.87 36.86 11.57
CA PRO A 88 -6.42 36.13 12.72
C PRO A 88 -7.88 36.49 13.02
N GLY A 89 -8.63 35.52 13.53
CA GLY A 89 -10.03 35.68 13.89
C GLY A 89 -10.56 34.51 14.72
N TRP A 90 -11.76 34.67 15.28
CA TRP A 90 -12.38 33.73 16.23
C TRP A 90 -12.88 32.42 15.61
N LYS A 91 -12.82 32.29 14.29
CA LYS A 91 -13.29 31.13 13.51
C LYS A 91 -12.28 30.84 12.40
N LEU A 92 -12.53 29.78 11.62
CA LEU A 92 -11.84 29.56 10.36
C LEU A 92 -11.89 30.83 9.50
N GLN A 93 -10.75 31.19 8.95
CA GLN A 93 -10.56 32.36 8.11
C GLN A 93 -10.22 31.91 6.69
N PHE A 94 -10.77 32.58 5.69
CA PHE A 94 -10.73 32.14 4.30
C PHE A 94 -10.07 33.21 3.42
N GLY A 95 -9.26 32.78 2.46
CA GLY A 95 -8.67 33.63 1.43
C GLY A 95 -9.36 33.40 0.09
N PHE A 96 -8.57 33.11 -0.95
CA PHE A 96 -9.09 32.65 -2.24
C PHE A 96 -10.14 31.55 -2.09
N SER A 97 -11.24 31.68 -2.82
CA SER A 97 -12.32 30.69 -2.82
C SER A 97 -13.06 30.67 -4.14
N LEU A 98 -13.11 29.50 -4.77
CA LEU A 98 -13.77 29.26 -6.05
C LEU A 98 -14.81 28.13 -5.91
N ARG A 99 -16.02 28.35 -6.45
CA ARG A 99 -17.04 27.31 -6.57
C ARG A 99 -17.25 26.98 -8.04
N LEU A 100 -16.97 25.73 -8.40
CA LEU A 100 -17.10 25.21 -9.74
C LEU A 100 -18.32 24.31 -9.84
N LYS A 101 -19.11 24.52 -10.90
CA LYS A 101 -20.23 23.66 -11.29
C LYS A 101 -19.89 23.03 -12.63
N ASP A 102 -20.52 21.88 -12.90
CA ASP A 102 -20.50 21.25 -14.23
C ASP A 102 -19.09 20.89 -14.75
N LEU A 103 -18.14 20.57 -13.86
CA LEU A 103 -16.88 19.97 -14.31
C LEU A 103 -17.14 18.58 -14.88
N PRO A 104 -16.48 18.16 -15.98
CA PRO A 104 -16.76 16.87 -16.59
C PRO A 104 -16.44 15.69 -15.65
N PRO A 105 -17.41 14.79 -15.37
CA PRO A 105 -17.18 13.64 -14.52
C PRO A 105 -16.02 12.76 -15.00
N GLY A 106 -15.26 12.19 -14.07
CA GLY A 106 -14.12 11.32 -14.33
C GLY A 106 -12.82 12.05 -14.70
N THR A 107 -12.85 13.36 -14.97
CA THR A 107 -11.66 14.15 -15.26
C THR A 107 -10.84 14.44 -14.00
N PHE A 108 -9.53 14.61 -14.17
CA PHE A 108 -8.62 14.99 -13.10
C PHE A 108 -8.22 16.45 -13.21
N TYR A 109 -8.19 17.11 -12.05
CA TYR A 109 -7.71 18.47 -11.92
C TYR A 109 -6.61 18.53 -10.88
N GLN A 110 -5.63 19.38 -11.13
CA GLN A 110 -4.65 19.79 -10.14
C GLN A 110 -5.02 21.17 -9.62
N ALA A 111 -5.21 21.27 -8.30
CA ALA A 111 -5.27 22.55 -7.61
C ALA A 111 -3.91 22.82 -6.95
N SER A 112 -3.36 24.01 -7.14
CA SER A 112 -2.15 24.44 -6.45
C SER A 112 -2.20 25.89 -6.05
N VAL A 113 -1.50 26.25 -5.00
CA VAL A 113 -1.38 27.63 -4.51
C VAL A 113 -0.01 27.81 -3.87
N TRP A 114 0.58 28.99 -4.02
CA TRP A 114 1.77 29.36 -3.29
C TRP A 114 1.37 29.88 -1.91
N HIS A 115 2.09 29.43 -0.90
CA HIS A 115 1.89 29.75 0.50
C HIS A 115 3.20 30.32 1.06
N TYR A 116 3.14 31.43 1.78
CA TYR A 116 4.33 32.01 2.39
C TYR A 116 4.60 31.32 3.72
N ALA A 117 5.66 30.51 3.77
CA ALA A 117 6.00 29.69 4.91
C ALA A 117 6.34 30.57 6.13
N ASN A 118 5.53 30.42 7.18
CA ASN A 118 5.90 30.84 8.52
C ASN A 118 5.61 29.68 9.49
N HIS A 119 6.54 29.34 10.39
CA HIS A 119 6.45 28.13 11.24
C HIS A 119 5.26 28.12 12.23
N LEU A 120 4.51 29.21 12.31
CA LEU A 120 3.33 29.35 13.15
C LEU A 120 2.03 29.13 12.36
N ASP A 121 2.11 29.18 11.04
CA ASP A 121 1.01 29.01 10.11
C ASP A 121 0.45 27.58 10.12
N LYS A 122 -0.88 27.44 9.94
CA LYS A 122 -1.55 26.17 9.65
C LYS A 122 -2.52 26.30 8.47
N GLY A 123 -2.13 27.09 7.49
CA GLY A 123 -2.82 27.34 6.24
C GLY A 123 -2.97 26.05 5.45
N LYS A 124 -4.09 25.90 4.76
CA LYS A 124 -4.40 24.72 3.95
C LYS A 124 -5.02 25.13 2.62
N LEU A 125 -4.68 24.38 1.57
CA LEU A 125 -5.48 24.29 0.35
C LEU A 125 -6.53 23.19 0.53
N VAL A 126 -7.79 23.46 0.19
CA VAL A 126 -8.90 22.53 0.35
C VAL A 126 -9.64 22.36 -0.97
N VAL A 127 -10.00 21.12 -1.29
CA VAL A 127 -10.96 20.78 -2.35
C VAL A 127 -12.09 19.97 -1.73
N GLN A 128 -13.31 20.49 -1.82
CA GLN A 128 -14.50 19.86 -1.27
C GLN A 128 -15.57 19.67 -2.34
N GLY A 129 -15.96 18.42 -2.59
CA GLY A 129 -17.17 18.10 -3.34
C GLY A 129 -18.40 18.13 -2.44
N VAL A 130 -19.44 18.86 -2.83
CA VAL A 130 -20.72 18.94 -2.10
C VAL A 130 -21.81 18.28 -2.93
N GLY A 131 -22.60 17.39 -2.34
CA GLY A 131 -23.68 16.67 -3.01
C GLY A 131 -23.65 15.17 -2.71
N LYS A 132 -24.17 14.35 -3.64
CA LYS A 132 -24.26 12.89 -3.47
C LYS A 132 -22.89 12.20 -3.51
N GLY A 133 -21.99 12.69 -4.36
CA GLY A 133 -20.60 12.22 -4.47
C GLY A 133 -19.61 12.98 -3.57
N ALA A 134 -20.04 13.45 -2.39
CA ALA A 134 -19.25 14.37 -1.57
C ALA A 134 -17.87 13.81 -1.20
N PHE A 135 -16.87 14.69 -1.21
CA PHE A 135 -15.51 14.38 -0.82
C PHE A 135 -14.83 15.60 -0.19
N TYR A 136 -13.75 15.36 0.55
CA TYR A 136 -12.98 16.42 1.21
C TYR A 136 -11.50 16.05 1.18
N GLN A 137 -10.68 16.89 0.56
CA GLN A 137 -9.23 16.71 0.45
C GLN A 137 -8.51 18.00 0.84
N THR A 138 -7.35 17.87 1.48
CA THR A 138 -6.56 19.02 1.93
C THR A 138 -5.08 18.82 1.68
N ALA A 139 -4.38 19.90 1.32
CA ALA A 139 -2.92 19.97 1.32
C ALA A 139 -2.48 21.05 2.31
N ASP A 140 -1.70 20.62 3.29
CA ASP A 140 -1.04 21.44 4.31
C ASP A 140 0.44 21.08 4.48
N TYR A 141 0.96 20.26 3.57
CA TYR A 141 2.38 19.99 3.38
C TYR A 141 2.79 20.36 1.95
N PRO A 142 3.93 21.05 1.77
CA PRO A 142 4.36 21.52 0.46
C PRO A 142 4.95 20.40 -0.39
N VAL A 143 4.66 20.44 -1.69
CA VAL A 143 5.34 19.60 -2.70
C VAL A 143 6.64 20.24 -3.19
N GLU A 144 6.84 21.53 -2.91
CA GLU A 144 7.98 22.32 -3.33
C GLU A 144 8.22 23.44 -2.31
N ARG A 145 9.49 23.70 -1.99
CA ARG A 145 9.91 24.82 -1.14
C ARG A 145 11.02 25.59 -1.86
N ARG A 146 10.96 26.92 -1.77
CA ARG A 146 11.96 27.84 -2.33
C ARG A 146 12.73 28.53 -1.21
N ASP A 147 13.89 29.08 -1.57
CA ASP A 147 14.78 29.79 -0.63
C ASP A 147 14.21 31.15 -0.17
N ASP A 148 13.16 31.64 -0.84
CA ASP A 148 12.45 32.89 -0.57
C ASP A 148 11.23 32.70 0.36
N TYR A 149 11.19 31.58 1.09
CA TYR A 149 10.11 31.18 2.01
C TYR A 149 8.76 30.85 1.34
N TRP A 150 8.66 30.89 0.00
CA TRP A 150 7.46 30.40 -0.66
C TRP A 150 7.49 28.88 -0.79
N GLU A 151 6.36 28.28 -0.45
CA GLU A 151 6.14 26.84 -0.58
C GLU A 151 4.83 26.57 -1.33
N ARG A 152 4.79 25.49 -2.11
CA ARG A 152 3.64 25.20 -2.97
C ARG A 152 2.82 24.07 -2.40
N PHE A 153 1.56 24.35 -2.08
CA PHE A 153 0.58 23.32 -1.79
C PHE A 153 -0.05 22.83 -3.09
N GLN A 154 -0.24 21.52 -3.21
CA GLN A 154 -0.81 20.90 -4.41
C GLN A 154 -1.70 19.72 -4.04
N LEU A 155 -2.83 19.60 -4.73
CA LEU A 155 -3.73 18.45 -4.71
C LEU A 155 -4.08 18.04 -6.13
N ILE A 156 -4.21 16.74 -6.37
CA ILE A 156 -4.84 16.20 -7.56
C ILE A 156 -6.14 15.54 -7.13
N PHE A 157 -7.24 15.93 -7.75
CA PHE A 157 -8.56 15.37 -7.45
C PHE A 157 -9.26 14.91 -8.73
N GLN A 158 -10.03 13.83 -8.61
CA GLN A 158 -10.92 13.38 -9.67
C GLN A 158 -12.30 13.97 -9.44
N VAL A 159 -12.94 14.45 -10.51
CA VAL A 159 -14.38 14.79 -10.47
C VAL A 159 -15.17 13.48 -10.37
N PRO A 160 -15.94 13.24 -9.29
CA PRO A 160 -16.71 12.01 -9.13
C PRO A 160 -17.68 11.78 -10.28
N ASN A 161 -17.96 10.51 -10.57
CA ASN A 161 -19.02 10.12 -11.52
C ASN A 161 -20.43 10.36 -10.96
N ASP A 162 -20.56 10.43 -9.64
CA ASP A 162 -21.80 10.81 -8.97
C ASP A 162 -22.08 12.32 -9.09
N SER A 163 -23.36 12.69 -9.05
CA SER A 163 -23.79 14.08 -9.11
C SER A 163 -23.29 14.90 -7.91
N LEU A 164 -22.65 16.04 -8.20
CA LEU A 164 -22.29 17.08 -7.24
C LEU A 164 -23.10 18.34 -7.48
N ASP A 165 -23.43 19.06 -6.40
CA ASP A 165 -24.00 20.41 -6.47
C ASP A 165 -22.94 21.43 -6.93
N TYR A 166 -21.72 21.30 -6.41
CA TYR A 166 -20.52 22.04 -6.80
C TYR A 166 -19.26 21.44 -6.15
N ILE A 167 -18.10 21.81 -6.69
CA ILE A 167 -16.79 21.63 -6.06
C ILE A 167 -16.32 22.99 -5.55
N HIS A 168 -15.93 23.05 -4.28
CA HIS A 168 -15.40 24.25 -3.62
C HIS A 168 -13.90 24.08 -3.41
N ILE A 169 -13.11 24.92 -4.08
CA ILE A 169 -11.66 25.02 -3.90
C ILE A 169 -11.37 26.30 -3.13
N TYR A 170 -10.66 26.22 -2.02
CA TYR A 170 -10.36 27.41 -1.21
C TYR A 170 -9.12 27.23 -0.36
N VAL A 171 -8.56 28.35 0.08
CA VAL A 171 -7.52 28.40 1.11
C VAL A 171 -8.11 28.82 2.46
N VAL A 172 -7.64 28.18 3.53
CA VAL A 172 -8.17 28.38 4.89
C VAL A 172 -7.06 28.35 5.94
N ASN A 173 -7.21 29.15 6.99
CA ASN A 173 -6.42 29.09 8.22
C ASN A 173 -7.35 28.88 9.43
N ASN A 174 -6.82 28.35 10.53
CA ASN A 174 -7.53 28.14 11.79
C ASN A 174 -7.89 29.44 12.57
N GLY A 175 -7.51 30.60 12.07
CA GLY A 175 -7.75 31.92 12.64
C GLY A 175 -6.74 32.36 13.71
N ARG A 176 -5.69 31.60 13.99
CA ARG A 176 -4.71 31.95 15.04
C ARG A 176 -3.56 32.81 14.54
N ASN A 177 -3.13 32.60 13.30
CA ASN A 177 -1.95 33.24 12.72
C ASN A 177 -2.29 33.81 11.33
N ILE A 178 -1.44 34.74 10.87
CA ILE A 178 -1.53 35.28 9.52
C ILE A 178 -1.03 34.23 8.53
N SER A 179 -1.71 34.10 7.40
CA SER A 179 -1.26 33.34 6.23
C SER A 179 -1.30 34.18 4.99
N TYR A 180 -0.34 33.98 4.09
CA TYR A 180 -0.35 34.57 2.77
C TYR A 180 -0.43 33.47 1.73
N PHE A 181 -1.37 33.62 0.80
CA PHE A 181 -1.55 32.75 -0.35
C PHE A 181 -1.53 33.55 -1.62
N ASP A 182 -0.94 32.98 -2.67
CA ASP A 182 -0.85 33.62 -3.96
C ASP A 182 -0.93 32.60 -5.10
N ASP A 183 -1.23 33.07 -6.31
CA ASP A 183 -1.23 32.26 -7.54
C ASP A 183 -2.06 30.96 -7.42
N LEU A 184 -3.32 31.06 -6.97
CA LEU A 184 -4.23 29.90 -6.92
C LEU A 184 -4.55 29.45 -8.35
N SER A 185 -4.16 28.22 -8.68
CA SER A 185 -4.32 27.61 -10.00
C SER A 185 -5.12 26.32 -9.93
N ILE A 186 -6.07 26.14 -10.84
CA ILE A 186 -6.85 24.92 -11.04
C ILE A 186 -6.77 24.57 -12.52
N GLN A 187 -6.08 23.48 -12.84
CA GLN A 187 -5.83 23.08 -14.22
C GLN A 187 -6.23 21.62 -14.45
N PRO A 188 -6.82 21.28 -15.60
CA PRO A 188 -7.02 19.88 -15.95
C PRO A 188 -5.65 19.21 -16.10
N VAL A 189 -5.53 18.00 -15.55
CA VAL A 189 -4.34 17.19 -15.73
C VAL A 189 -4.72 15.90 -16.42
N LEU A 190 -3.97 15.57 -17.48
CA LEU A 190 -4.00 14.24 -18.02
C LEU A 190 -3.10 13.39 -17.12
N LEU A 191 -3.69 12.73 -16.12
CA LEU A 191 -3.03 11.58 -15.56
C LEU A 191 -2.99 10.54 -16.66
N LYS A 192 -1.79 10.26 -17.18
CA LYS A 192 -1.58 9.10 -18.03
C LYS A 192 -1.88 7.90 -17.13
N GLN A 193 -3.14 7.45 -17.12
CA GLN A 193 -3.49 6.11 -16.68
C GLN A 193 -2.85 5.20 -17.72
N GLU A 194 -1.55 4.93 -17.57
CA GLU A 194 -1.11 3.60 -17.90
C GLU A 194 -1.92 2.72 -16.97
N GLU A 195 -3.00 2.13 -17.49
CA GLU A 195 -3.68 1.06 -16.79
C GLU A 195 -2.60 0.01 -16.53
N ALA A 196 -2.07 0.02 -15.31
CA ALA A 196 -1.17 -1.02 -14.86
C ALA A 196 -2.00 -2.31 -14.98
N GLN A 197 -1.73 -3.09 -16.01
CA GLN A 197 -2.38 -4.36 -16.21
C GLN A 197 -1.77 -5.33 -15.20
N ALA A 198 -2.39 -5.38 -14.03
CA ALA A 198 -2.08 -6.40 -13.05
C ALA A 198 -2.51 -7.76 -13.59
N PRO A 199 -1.69 -8.81 -13.43
CA PRO A 199 -2.05 -10.13 -13.87
C PRO A 199 -3.34 -10.59 -13.22
N LYS A 200 -4.18 -11.31 -13.96
CA LYS A 200 -5.45 -11.82 -13.43
C LYS A 200 -5.28 -13.16 -12.75
N ILE A 201 -5.84 -13.30 -11.57
CA ILE A 201 -5.89 -14.54 -10.82
C ILE A 201 -7.34 -14.93 -10.64
N HIS A 202 -7.67 -16.17 -11.02
CA HIS A 202 -8.98 -16.74 -10.75
C HIS A 202 -8.90 -17.68 -9.55
N LEU A 203 -9.82 -17.49 -8.62
CA LEU A 203 -10.03 -18.35 -7.47
C LEU A 203 -11.44 -18.92 -7.53
N ASP A 204 -11.55 -20.23 -7.64
CA ASP A 204 -12.82 -20.93 -7.75
C ASP A 204 -13.08 -21.75 -6.49
N LEU A 205 -14.23 -21.50 -5.85
CA LEU A 205 -14.69 -22.09 -4.60
C LEU A 205 -16.13 -22.57 -4.74
N ALA A 206 -16.43 -23.75 -4.18
CA ALA A 206 -17.81 -24.21 -4.10
C ALA A 206 -18.68 -23.25 -3.28
N ALA A 207 -19.96 -23.12 -3.64
CA ALA A 207 -20.88 -22.22 -2.94
C ALA A 207 -20.98 -22.51 -1.43
N SER A 208 -20.89 -23.79 -1.04
CA SER A 208 -20.85 -24.22 0.36
C SER A 208 -19.60 -23.73 1.10
N ASP A 209 -18.45 -23.70 0.44
CA ASP A 209 -17.19 -23.25 1.03
C ASP A 209 -17.15 -21.72 1.15
N LEU A 210 -17.71 -21.01 0.18
CA LEU A 210 -17.89 -19.57 0.28
C LEU A 210 -18.87 -19.21 1.41
N ALA A 211 -19.95 -19.97 1.58
CA ALA A 211 -20.88 -19.82 2.70
C ALA A 211 -20.19 -20.09 4.04
N PHE A 212 -19.30 -21.09 4.10
CA PHE A 212 -18.47 -21.32 5.28
C PHE A 212 -17.59 -20.10 5.62
N PHE A 213 -16.90 -19.51 4.64
CA PHE A 213 -16.09 -18.31 4.88
C PHE A 213 -16.93 -17.10 5.31
N ARG A 214 -18.17 -16.95 4.81
CA ARG A 214 -19.11 -15.91 5.27
C ARG A 214 -19.44 -16.08 6.76
N THR A 215 -19.82 -17.30 7.17
CA THR A 215 -20.10 -17.60 8.59
C THR A 215 -18.88 -17.38 9.47
N GLN A 216 -17.69 -17.77 8.99
CA GLN A 216 -16.43 -17.53 9.68
C GLN A 216 -16.18 -16.02 9.88
N ARG A 217 -16.34 -15.22 8.82
CA ARG A 217 -16.21 -13.76 8.85
C ARG A 217 -17.20 -13.13 9.82
N GLU A 218 -18.48 -13.46 9.74
CA GLU A 218 -19.50 -12.92 10.64
C GLU A 218 -19.19 -13.23 12.10
N THR A 219 -18.65 -14.42 12.36
CA THR A 219 -18.20 -14.81 13.70
C THR A 219 -17.00 -13.99 14.15
N ALA A 220 -16.01 -13.78 13.28
CA ALA A 220 -14.86 -12.93 13.58
C ALA A 220 -15.28 -11.48 13.87
N LEU A 221 -16.18 -10.90 13.07
CA LEU A 221 -16.71 -9.55 13.28
C LEU A 221 -17.42 -9.41 14.63
N ARG A 222 -18.14 -10.45 15.08
CA ARG A 222 -18.76 -10.48 16.42
C ARG A 222 -17.74 -10.60 17.55
N ASN A 223 -16.66 -11.36 17.32
CA ASN A 223 -15.64 -11.64 18.34
C ASN A 223 -14.53 -10.58 18.39
N GLY A 224 -14.50 -9.65 17.44
CA GLY A 224 -13.41 -8.69 17.30
C GLY A 224 -12.12 -9.26 16.68
N LEU A 225 -11.98 -10.58 16.51
CA LEU A 225 -10.80 -11.24 15.93
C LEU A 225 -11.13 -12.61 15.32
N ILE A 226 -10.21 -13.17 14.54
CA ILE A 226 -10.31 -14.52 13.97
C ILE A 226 -9.57 -15.50 14.89
N LYS A 227 -10.28 -16.47 15.47
CA LYS A 227 -9.64 -17.48 16.32
C LYS A 227 -8.83 -18.48 15.50
N ALA A 228 -7.73 -19.00 16.05
CA ALA A 228 -6.89 -20.00 15.38
C ALA A 228 -7.69 -21.23 14.92
N GLU A 229 -8.54 -21.77 15.80
CA GLU A 229 -9.44 -22.91 15.54
C GLU A 229 -10.45 -22.65 14.40
N GLN A 230 -10.72 -21.39 14.09
CA GLN A 230 -11.66 -21.02 13.04
C GLN A 230 -11.00 -20.98 11.65
N LYS A 231 -9.66 -20.93 11.55
CA LYS A 231 -8.88 -20.81 10.30
C LYS A 231 -8.84 -22.11 9.49
N GLY A 232 -10.02 -22.61 9.12
CA GLY A 232 -10.18 -23.86 8.37
C GLY A 232 -9.87 -23.72 6.89
N TRP A 233 -9.10 -24.67 6.36
CA TRP A 233 -8.86 -24.82 4.92
C TRP A 233 -10.07 -25.39 4.18
N ARG A 234 -10.31 -24.92 2.96
CA ARG A 234 -11.30 -25.45 2.02
C ARG A 234 -10.65 -25.74 0.69
N LYS A 235 -11.18 -26.74 -0.02
CA LYS A 235 -10.70 -27.07 -1.36
C LYS A 235 -11.22 -26.03 -2.34
N GLY A 236 -10.38 -25.64 -3.28
CA GLY A 236 -10.77 -24.82 -4.41
C GLY A 236 -9.81 -25.03 -5.57
N ALA A 237 -9.89 -24.15 -6.55
CA ALA A 237 -8.97 -24.13 -7.67
C ALA A 237 -8.40 -22.73 -7.85
N PHE A 238 -7.11 -22.68 -8.11
CA PHE A 238 -6.37 -21.48 -8.46
C PHE A 238 -6.05 -21.52 -9.95
N ARG A 239 -6.22 -20.42 -10.68
CA ARG A 239 -5.86 -20.36 -12.09
C ARG A 239 -5.24 -19.00 -12.42
N PRO A 240 -3.97 -18.94 -12.83
CA PRO A 240 -3.33 -17.71 -13.23
C PRO A 240 -3.80 -17.28 -14.63
N GLU A 241 -3.49 -16.03 -14.99
CA GLU A 241 -3.86 -15.45 -16.28
C GLU A 241 -3.31 -16.31 -17.43
N TYR A 242 -4.14 -16.52 -18.44
CA TYR A 242 -3.82 -17.33 -19.63
C TYR A 242 -3.59 -18.83 -19.39
N SER A 243 -3.70 -19.34 -18.16
CA SER A 243 -3.73 -20.78 -17.94
C SER A 243 -5.10 -21.36 -18.28
N ALA A 244 -5.10 -22.43 -19.09
CA ALA A 244 -6.29 -23.21 -19.41
C ALA A 244 -6.64 -24.25 -18.32
N VAL A 245 -5.65 -24.63 -17.50
CA VAL A 245 -5.80 -25.71 -16.51
C VAL A 245 -5.78 -25.09 -15.10
N PRO A 246 -6.86 -25.22 -14.32
CA PRO A 246 -6.86 -24.85 -12.92
C PRO A 246 -5.95 -25.77 -12.09
N ILE A 247 -5.22 -25.18 -11.15
CA ILE A 247 -4.39 -25.87 -10.16
C ILE A 247 -5.27 -26.14 -8.92
N PRO A 248 -5.41 -27.39 -8.45
CA PRO A 248 -6.05 -27.67 -7.17
C PRO A 248 -5.35 -26.92 -6.03
N ALA A 249 -6.14 -26.29 -5.17
CA ALA A 249 -5.62 -25.49 -4.07
C ALA A 249 -6.42 -25.71 -2.78
N LYS A 250 -5.78 -25.49 -1.64
CA LYS A 250 -6.45 -25.23 -0.38
C LYS A 250 -6.49 -23.72 -0.15
N ILE A 251 -7.62 -23.23 0.33
CA ILE A 251 -7.88 -21.80 0.56
C ILE A 251 -8.38 -21.63 1.99
N ARG A 252 -7.94 -20.58 2.67
CA ARG A 252 -8.51 -20.15 3.96
C ARG A 252 -8.51 -18.63 4.07
N LEU A 253 -9.31 -18.08 4.98
CA LEU A 253 -9.18 -16.66 5.35
C LEU A 253 -7.82 -16.40 6.04
N LYS A 254 -7.27 -15.20 5.79
CA LYS A 254 -6.03 -14.69 6.39
C LYS A 254 -6.33 -13.62 7.45
N GLY A 255 -5.36 -13.42 8.35
CA GLY A 255 -5.39 -12.42 9.41
C GLY A 255 -5.65 -13.01 10.79
N ASP A 256 -5.39 -12.21 11.81
CA ASP A 256 -5.82 -12.42 13.19
C ASP A 256 -6.80 -11.32 13.58
N LEU A 257 -6.50 -10.07 13.18
CA LEU A 257 -7.37 -8.91 13.27
C LEU A 257 -8.37 -8.81 12.11
N LEU A 258 -9.31 -7.87 12.23
CA LEU A 258 -10.42 -7.69 11.28
C LEU A 258 -10.06 -6.89 10.04
N ASP A 259 -8.88 -6.27 9.97
CA ASP A 259 -8.38 -5.51 8.82
C ASP A 259 -8.43 -6.31 7.51
N HIS A 260 -8.21 -7.62 7.60
CA HIS A 260 -8.30 -8.54 6.47
C HIS A 260 -9.74 -8.92 6.05
N LEU A 261 -10.75 -8.59 6.85
CA LEU A 261 -12.13 -9.06 6.70
C LEU A 261 -13.21 -7.96 6.77
N ILE A 262 -12.90 -6.76 7.25
CA ILE A 262 -13.91 -5.76 7.61
C ILE A 262 -14.67 -5.26 6.38
N GLU A 263 -13.97 -5.10 5.26
CA GLU A 263 -14.57 -4.73 3.98
C GLU A 263 -15.04 -5.95 3.17
N GLU A 264 -15.55 -5.69 1.97
CA GLU A 264 -15.94 -6.74 1.01
C GLU A 264 -14.73 -7.46 0.38
N LYS A 265 -13.53 -6.86 0.47
CA LYS A 265 -12.27 -7.46 0.00
C LYS A 265 -11.60 -8.33 1.07
N TRP A 266 -12.01 -9.59 1.16
CA TRP A 266 -11.45 -10.52 2.15
C TRP A 266 -10.08 -11.03 1.72
N SER A 267 -9.16 -11.14 2.68
CA SER A 267 -7.83 -11.70 2.41
C SER A 267 -7.84 -13.22 2.52
N PHE A 268 -7.17 -13.87 1.59
CA PHE A 268 -7.05 -15.33 1.50
C PHE A 268 -5.59 -15.77 1.63
N ARG A 269 -5.37 -16.94 2.23
CA ARG A 269 -4.15 -17.72 2.04
C ARG A 269 -4.46 -18.91 1.14
N ILE A 270 -3.60 -19.14 0.16
CA ILE A 270 -3.69 -20.19 -0.84
C ILE A 270 -2.48 -21.09 -0.66
N GLU A 271 -2.72 -22.40 -0.64
CA GLU A 271 -1.72 -23.46 -0.69
C GLU A 271 -2.03 -24.30 -1.92
N LEU A 272 -1.15 -24.27 -2.92
CA LEU A 272 -1.27 -25.08 -4.12
C LEU A 272 -0.93 -26.55 -3.80
N ASP A 273 -1.36 -27.46 -4.68
CA ASP A 273 -0.92 -28.84 -4.63
C ASP A 273 0.63 -28.93 -4.55
N PRO A 274 1.22 -29.79 -3.69
CA PRO A 274 2.67 -29.84 -3.50
C PRO A 274 3.50 -30.13 -4.75
N SER A 275 2.89 -30.70 -5.79
CA SER A 275 3.54 -30.95 -7.08
C SER A 275 3.49 -29.76 -8.03
N GLN A 276 2.89 -28.64 -7.63
CA GLN A 276 2.62 -27.48 -8.45
C GLN A 276 3.10 -26.19 -7.76
N ASN A 277 3.47 -25.18 -8.55
CA ASN A 277 3.75 -23.83 -8.09
C ASN A 277 3.24 -22.82 -9.13
N TRP A 278 3.09 -21.56 -8.72
CA TRP A 278 2.79 -20.45 -9.60
C TRP A 278 3.79 -19.33 -9.38
N GLN A 279 4.55 -18.97 -10.43
CA GLN A 279 5.68 -18.04 -10.28
C GLN A 279 6.59 -18.48 -9.14
N GLN A 280 6.79 -19.81 -9.02
CA GLN A 280 7.55 -20.44 -7.97
C GLN A 280 6.95 -20.35 -6.54
N LEU A 281 5.79 -19.72 -6.39
CA LEU A 281 5.01 -19.70 -5.14
C LEU A 281 4.19 -20.99 -4.99
N GLN A 282 4.35 -21.67 -3.86
CA GLN A 282 3.50 -22.80 -3.47
C GLN A 282 2.44 -22.38 -2.45
N VAL A 283 2.83 -21.56 -1.49
CA VAL A 283 1.94 -20.97 -0.47
C VAL A 283 2.09 -19.46 -0.52
N PHE A 284 0.98 -18.76 -0.68
CA PHE A 284 0.97 -17.30 -0.79
C PHE A 284 -0.37 -16.74 -0.31
N SER A 285 -0.40 -15.43 -0.12
CA SER A 285 -1.59 -14.70 0.30
C SER A 285 -2.08 -13.80 -0.82
N LEU A 286 -3.40 -13.76 -1.02
CA LEU A 286 -4.07 -12.70 -1.78
C LEU A 286 -4.78 -11.82 -0.76
N GLN A 287 -4.22 -10.65 -0.47
CA GLN A 287 -4.68 -9.79 0.61
C GLN A 287 -5.17 -8.42 0.11
N THR A 288 -6.10 -7.82 0.85
CA THR A 288 -6.53 -6.45 0.55
C THR A 288 -5.32 -5.52 0.68
N PRO A 289 -5.01 -4.67 -0.33
CA PRO A 289 -3.88 -3.75 -0.25
C PRO A 289 -3.98 -2.78 0.93
N ALA A 290 -5.20 -2.47 1.39
CA ALA A 290 -5.44 -1.59 2.53
C ALA A 290 -4.82 -2.12 3.84
N ALA A 291 -4.79 -3.45 4.04
CA ALA A 291 -4.21 -4.08 5.22
C ALA A 291 -2.68 -3.88 5.32
N ARG A 292 -2.05 -3.45 4.22
CA ARG A 292 -0.61 -3.20 4.12
C ARG A 292 -0.28 -1.82 3.58
N TYR A 293 -1.20 -0.86 3.76
CA TYR A 293 -1.00 0.52 3.34
C TYR A 293 -0.63 0.69 1.84
N TYR A 294 -1.24 -0.15 1.00
CA TYR A 294 -1.15 -0.10 -0.46
C TYR A 294 0.29 -0.25 -1.01
N LEU A 295 0.77 0.72 -1.78
CA LEU A 295 2.06 0.67 -2.47
C LEU A 295 3.24 0.77 -1.50
N ASN A 296 3.02 1.26 -0.27
CA ASN A 296 4.07 1.48 0.70
C ASN A 296 4.75 0.16 1.10
N GLU A 297 3.98 -0.89 1.35
CA GLU A 297 4.54 -2.22 1.64
C GLU A 297 5.33 -2.74 0.44
N TRP A 298 4.80 -2.64 -0.79
CA TRP A 298 5.53 -3.05 -1.99
C TRP A 298 6.88 -2.33 -2.11
N LEU A 299 6.91 -1.00 -1.97
CA LEU A 299 8.15 -0.22 -2.01
C LEU A 299 9.14 -0.64 -0.91
N LEU A 300 8.64 -0.95 0.27
CA LEU A 300 9.45 -1.44 1.39
C LEU A 300 10.10 -2.80 1.06
N HIS A 301 9.35 -3.75 0.48
CA HIS A 301 9.89 -5.03 0.00
C HIS A 301 10.96 -4.82 -1.08
N GLN A 302 10.70 -3.95 -2.06
CA GLN A 302 11.70 -3.61 -3.09
C GLN A 302 12.98 -3.02 -2.48
N PHE A 303 12.84 -2.17 -1.47
CA PHE A 303 13.97 -1.55 -0.78
C PHE A 303 14.79 -2.59 0.03
N TRP A 304 14.12 -3.49 0.75
CA TRP A 304 14.79 -4.60 1.44
C TRP A 304 15.55 -5.51 0.47
N GLN A 305 14.92 -5.92 -0.65
CA GLN A 305 15.58 -6.72 -1.69
C GLN A 305 16.81 -6.00 -2.27
N TYR A 306 16.70 -4.70 -2.56
CA TYR A 306 17.81 -3.89 -3.08
C TYR A 306 19.00 -3.84 -2.11
N HIS A 307 18.75 -3.76 -0.81
CA HIS A 307 19.77 -3.81 0.24
C HIS A 307 20.13 -5.25 0.69
N GLY A 308 19.60 -6.26 -0.02
CA GLY A 308 19.82 -7.68 0.23
C GLY A 308 19.35 -8.16 1.60
N VAL A 309 18.39 -7.48 2.23
CA VAL A 309 17.64 -7.99 3.38
C VAL A 309 16.63 -9.00 2.83
N LEU A 310 16.63 -10.22 3.37
CA LEU A 310 15.72 -11.28 2.93
C LEU A 310 14.26 -10.84 3.17
N THR A 311 13.38 -10.99 2.19
CA THR A 311 11.97 -10.56 2.33
C THR A 311 11.06 -11.29 1.34
N PRO A 312 9.80 -11.64 1.69
CA PRO A 312 8.87 -12.31 0.77
C PRO A 312 8.66 -11.57 -0.54
N ASP A 313 8.48 -12.31 -1.63
CA ASP A 313 8.01 -11.71 -2.88
C ASP A 313 6.64 -11.06 -2.66
N TYR A 314 6.54 -9.79 -3.06
CA TYR A 314 5.36 -8.95 -2.89
C TYR A 314 5.03 -8.22 -4.19
N ASP A 315 3.83 -8.42 -4.72
CA ASP A 315 3.35 -7.79 -5.95
C ASP A 315 1.81 -7.63 -5.93
N PHE A 316 1.19 -7.30 -7.06
CA PHE A 316 -0.25 -7.09 -7.17
C PHE A 316 -0.87 -7.90 -8.32
N ALA A 317 -2.11 -8.34 -8.10
CA ALA A 317 -2.91 -9.06 -9.09
C ALA A 317 -4.39 -8.68 -9.00
N GLU A 318 -5.11 -8.76 -10.11
CA GLU A 318 -6.58 -8.65 -10.09
C GLU A 318 -7.17 -10.01 -9.68
N LEU A 319 -7.96 -10.04 -8.61
CA LEU A 319 -8.61 -11.27 -8.14
C LEU A 319 -10.02 -11.41 -8.72
N LEU A 320 -10.27 -12.51 -9.42
CA LEU A 320 -11.59 -12.96 -9.84
C LEU A 320 -12.03 -14.14 -8.98
N LEU A 321 -12.98 -13.91 -8.07
CA LEU A 321 -13.55 -14.96 -7.22
C LEU A 321 -14.83 -15.49 -7.87
N ASN A 322 -14.86 -16.78 -8.25
CA ASN A 322 -15.98 -17.42 -8.96
C ASN A 322 -16.42 -16.60 -10.19
N GLY A 323 -15.46 -16.06 -10.94
CA GLY A 323 -15.70 -15.24 -12.14
C GLY A 323 -16.07 -13.77 -11.89
N LYS A 324 -16.30 -13.35 -10.64
CA LYS A 324 -16.53 -11.93 -10.29
C LYS A 324 -15.21 -11.25 -9.96
N SER A 325 -14.86 -10.19 -10.69
CA SER A 325 -13.73 -9.34 -10.32
C SER A 325 -13.99 -8.66 -8.97
N LEU A 326 -13.02 -8.80 -8.07
CA LEU A 326 -12.93 -8.08 -6.82
C LEU A 326 -11.91 -6.93 -6.90
N GLY A 327 -11.30 -6.69 -8.07
CA GLY A 327 -10.27 -5.68 -8.28
C GLY A 327 -8.89 -6.09 -7.78
N LEU A 328 -8.02 -5.10 -7.55
CA LEU A 328 -6.62 -5.30 -7.17
C LEU A 328 -6.46 -5.87 -5.76
N TYR A 329 -5.59 -6.88 -5.64
CA TYR A 329 -5.12 -7.52 -4.41
C TYR A 329 -3.60 -7.49 -4.38
N ALA A 330 -3.02 -7.48 -3.19
CA ALA A 330 -1.60 -7.75 -3.01
C ALA A 330 -1.37 -9.27 -2.95
N VAL A 331 -0.34 -9.73 -3.65
CA VAL A 331 0.20 -11.08 -3.62
C VAL A 331 1.41 -11.07 -2.71
N GLU A 332 1.45 -11.93 -1.70
CA GLU A 332 2.56 -12.02 -0.74
C GLU A 332 2.96 -13.48 -0.52
N GLU A 333 4.23 -13.80 -0.80
CA GLU A 333 4.82 -15.13 -0.58
C GLU A 333 4.76 -15.56 0.90
N HIS A 334 4.69 -16.87 1.14
CA HIS A 334 4.82 -17.43 2.48
C HIS A 334 6.25 -17.89 2.78
N PHE A 335 6.61 -17.97 4.06
CA PHE A 335 7.93 -18.40 4.50
C PHE A 335 8.13 -19.91 4.29
N GLU A 336 8.59 -20.27 3.10
CA GLU A 336 8.91 -21.64 2.67
C GLU A 336 10.38 -21.68 2.21
N THR A 337 10.94 -22.89 1.98
CA THR A 337 12.32 -23.05 1.48
C THR A 337 12.60 -22.22 0.23
N HIS A 338 11.59 -22.08 -0.63
CA HIS A 338 11.69 -21.38 -1.90
C HIS A 338 12.05 -19.88 -1.77
N LEU A 339 11.59 -19.21 -0.70
CA LEU A 339 11.95 -17.82 -0.37
C LEU A 339 13.47 -17.62 -0.31
N LEU A 340 14.18 -18.63 0.20
CA LEU A 340 15.63 -18.59 0.33
C LEU A 340 16.30 -18.79 -1.03
N GLU A 341 15.78 -19.71 -1.84
CA GLU A 341 16.35 -20.06 -3.14
C GLU A 341 16.29 -18.90 -4.13
N THR A 342 15.18 -18.15 -4.18
CA THR A 342 15.02 -16.98 -5.07
C THR A 342 15.94 -15.82 -4.73
N GLN A 343 16.36 -15.72 -3.47
CA GLN A 343 17.22 -14.65 -2.97
C GLN A 343 18.65 -15.13 -2.69
N GLU A 344 19.06 -16.19 -3.39
CA GLU A 344 20.42 -16.74 -3.40
C GLU A 344 20.93 -17.10 -1.99
N ARG A 345 20.03 -17.51 -1.10
CA ARG A 345 20.34 -18.00 0.24
C ARG A 345 20.48 -19.52 0.25
N ARG A 346 21.40 -20.02 1.08
CA ARG A 346 21.51 -21.44 1.39
C ARG A 346 20.27 -21.88 2.18
N ALA A 347 19.88 -23.13 2.04
CA ALA A 347 18.81 -23.70 2.87
C ALA A 347 19.17 -23.57 4.37
N GLY A 348 18.26 -23.01 5.15
CA GLY A 348 18.41 -22.82 6.59
C GLY A 348 17.05 -22.50 7.23
N PRO A 349 16.92 -22.65 8.56
CA PRO A 349 15.66 -22.44 9.23
C PRO A 349 15.30 -20.95 9.31
N ILE A 350 14.01 -20.64 9.14
CA ILE A 350 13.45 -19.32 9.43
C ILE A 350 12.69 -19.42 10.74
N LEU A 351 13.15 -18.69 11.75
CA LEU A 351 12.61 -18.65 13.09
C LEU A 351 11.64 -17.49 13.28
N ARG A 352 10.74 -17.65 14.25
CA ARG A 352 9.84 -16.62 14.76
C ARG A 352 9.61 -16.81 16.26
N PHE A 353 9.02 -15.82 16.90
CA PHE A 353 8.43 -16.00 18.22
C PHE A 353 6.99 -16.51 18.08
N ASP A 354 6.63 -17.51 18.87
CA ASP A 354 5.24 -17.96 18.96
C ASP A 354 4.38 -16.90 19.65
N GLU A 355 3.36 -16.47 18.93
CA GLU A 355 2.42 -15.42 19.29
C GLU A 355 1.08 -15.96 19.80
N SER A 356 0.90 -17.28 19.85
CA SER A 356 -0.37 -17.92 20.25
C SER A 356 -0.85 -17.45 21.63
N ALA A 357 0.04 -17.48 22.63
CA ALA A 357 -0.29 -17.00 23.99
C ALA A 357 -0.57 -15.49 24.05
N PHE A 358 0.02 -14.70 23.14
CA PHE A 358 -0.27 -13.28 23.03
C PHE A 358 -1.71 -13.07 22.53
N TRP A 359 -2.10 -13.75 21.46
CA TRP A 359 -3.44 -13.66 20.88
C TRP A 359 -4.53 -14.22 21.80
N ASP A 360 -4.27 -15.29 22.55
CA ASP A 360 -5.16 -15.80 23.60
C ASP A 360 -5.42 -14.73 24.68
N GLY A 361 -4.38 -13.98 25.05
CA GLY A 361 -4.47 -12.86 25.98
C GLY A 361 -5.31 -11.71 25.43
N VAL A 362 -5.11 -11.34 24.16
CA VAL A 362 -5.90 -10.32 23.46
C VAL A 362 -7.37 -10.73 23.41
N GLU A 363 -7.67 -11.98 23.04
CA GLU A 363 -9.02 -12.51 23.01
C GLU A 363 -9.71 -12.40 24.38
N ARG A 364 -9.02 -12.83 25.44
CA ARG A 364 -9.56 -12.76 26.80
C ARG A 364 -9.87 -11.31 27.21
N GLN A 365 -9.02 -10.36 26.86
CA GLN A 365 -9.27 -8.95 27.17
C GLN A 365 -10.46 -8.39 26.40
N LEU A 366 -10.58 -8.71 25.11
CA LEU A 366 -11.74 -8.30 24.31
C LEU A 366 -13.03 -8.86 24.90
N GLN A 367 -13.05 -10.14 25.31
CA GLN A 367 -14.22 -10.74 25.96
C GLN A 367 -14.60 -10.02 27.27
N LEU A 368 -13.61 -9.67 28.10
CA LEU A 368 -13.84 -8.96 29.37
C LEU A 368 -14.33 -7.52 29.15
N ASN A 369 -13.92 -6.88 28.06
CA ASN A 369 -14.27 -5.49 27.73
C ASN A 369 -15.44 -5.38 26.75
N HIS A 370 -16.28 -6.41 26.63
CA HIS A 370 -17.43 -6.41 25.70
C HIS A 370 -17.06 -6.06 24.25
N TYR A 371 -15.88 -6.51 23.81
CA TYR A 371 -15.32 -6.27 22.48
C TYR A 371 -15.00 -4.78 22.18
N ASP A 372 -14.89 -3.95 23.22
CA ASP A 372 -14.37 -2.59 23.11
C ASP A 372 -12.83 -2.61 23.08
N TYR A 373 -12.29 -2.24 21.92
CA TYR A 373 -10.86 -2.13 21.68
C TYR A 373 -10.19 -0.97 22.44
N SER A 374 -10.94 0.04 22.88
CA SER A 374 -10.39 1.22 23.55
C SER A 374 -9.85 0.93 24.97
N GLY A 375 -10.26 -0.20 25.56
CA GLY A 375 -9.84 -0.66 26.88
C GLY A 375 -8.94 -1.90 26.88
N SER A 376 -8.71 -2.58 25.74
CA SER A 376 -7.86 -3.77 25.62
C SER A 376 -6.38 -3.38 25.50
N TYR A 377 -5.85 -2.80 26.58
CA TYR A 377 -4.42 -2.50 26.64
C TYR A 377 -3.62 -3.81 26.68
N GLN A 378 -2.83 -4.00 25.61
CA GLN A 378 -1.91 -5.11 25.37
C GLN A 378 -0.86 -5.22 26.50
N LEU A 379 -1.22 -5.85 27.61
CA LEU A 379 -0.36 -5.94 28.79
C LEU A 379 0.78 -6.96 28.63
N ASN A 380 0.67 -7.89 27.68
CA ASN A 380 1.70 -8.89 27.43
C ASN A 380 2.47 -8.65 26.12
N ARG A 381 3.14 -7.50 26.01
CA ARG A 381 4.13 -7.25 24.95
C ARG A 381 5.50 -7.89 25.26
N ASN A 382 5.55 -8.88 26.15
CA ASN A 382 6.82 -9.40 26.64
C ASN A 382 7.33 -10.53 25.75
N MET A 383 8.26 -10.16 24.85
CA MET A 383 9.00 -11.13 24.03
C MET A 383 9.67 -12.22 24.87
N HIS A 384 10.10 -11.96 26.12
CA HIS A 384 10.88 -12.91 26.92
C HIS A 384 10.13 -14.22 27.24
N SER A 385 8.79 -14.19 27.28
CA SER A 385 7.95 -15.36 27.56
C SER A 385 7.51 -16.11 26.31
N ALA A 386 7.74 -15.57 25.12
CA ALA A 386 7.36 -16.26 23.89
C ALA A 386 8.20 -17.53 23.68
N GLU A 387 7.58 -18.61 23.24
CA GLU A 387 8.34 -19.75 22.71
C GLU A 387 8.97 -19.36 21.36
N ILE A 388 10.02 -20.08 20.97
CA ILE A 388 10.61 -19.90 19.65
C ILE A 388 10.03 -21.00 18.76
N ASP A 389 9.54 -20.61 17.60
CA ASP A 389 9.01 -21.49 16.58
C ASP A 389 9.76 -21.27 15.26
N HIS A 390 9.54 -22.15 14.29
CA HIS A 390 10.16 -22.07 12.97
C HIS A 390 9.17 -22.43 11.87
N PHE A 391 9.38 -21.85 10.69
CA PHE A 391 8.67 -22.29 9.49
C PHE A 391 9.24 -23.63 9.02
N ALA A 392 8.37 -24.50 8.52
CA ALA A 392 8.76 -25.82 8.04
C ALA A 392 9.80 -25.66 6.93
N SER A 393 11.01 -26.16 7.18
CA SER A 393 12.01 -26.36 6.14
C SER A 393 12.11 -27.86 5.93
N SER A 394 12.04 -28.28 4.67
CA SER A 394 12.37 -29.65 4.28
C SER A 394 13.74 -30.00 4.84
N GLU A 395 13.77 -30.86 5.87
CA GLU A 395 14.99 -31.37 6.49
C GLU A 395 16.00 -30.28 6.91
N ALA A 396 15.60 -29.25 7.68
CA ALA A 396 16.60 -28.53 8.45
C ALA A 396 17.35 -29.55 9.31
N ASP A 397 18.65 -29.70 9.05
CA ASP A 397 19.55 -30.47 9.89
C ASP A 397 19.28 -30.06 11.34
N THR A 398 18.88 -31.05 12.16
CA THR A 398 18.57 -30.86 13.58
C THR A 398 19.67 -30.07 14.31
N ALA A 399 20.92 -30.15 13.83
CA ALA A 399 22.03 -29.35 14.33
C ALA A 399 21.91 -27.85 13.99
N LEU A 400 21.64 -27.50 12.73
CA LEU A 400 21.45 -26.11 12.28
C LEU A 400 20.27 -25.47 13.00
N LEU A 401 19.16 -26.20 13.10
CA LEU A 401 17.97 -25.74 13.82
C LEU A 401 18.33 -25.45 15.29
N ARG A 402 18.98 -26.38 15.98
CA ARG A 402 19.42 -26.18 17.37
C ARG A 402 20.31 -24.94 17.53
N GLN A 403 21.25 -24.70 16.61
CA GLN A 403 22.10 -23.52 16.65
C GLN A 403 21.30 -22.22 16.48
N ALA A 404 20.40 -22.18 15.51
CA ALA A 404 19.51 -21.04 15.28
C ALA A 404 18.67 -20.72 16.53
N TYR A 405 18.08 -21.74 17.15
CA TYR A 405 17.33 -21.62 18.40
C TYR A 405 18.18 -21.02 19.53
N LEU A 406 19.44 -21.44 19.67
CA LEU A 406 20.35 -20.92 20.69
C LEU A 406 20.63 -19.42 20.49
N LEU A 407 20.92 -19.01 19.25
CA LEU A 407 21.16 -17.61 18.91
C LEU A 407 19.93 -16.74 19.18
N LEU A 408 18.75 -17.19 18.74
CA LEU A 408 17.52 -16.42 18.96
C LEU A 408 17.14 -16.37 20.45
N ARG A 409 17.41 -17.44 21.21
CA ARG A 409 17.24 -17.45 22.67
C ARG A 409 18.22 -16.50 23.37
N GLN A 410 19.47 -16.41 22.91
CA GLN A 410 20.46 -15.46 23.42
C GLN A 410 20.03 -14.02 23.16
N PHE A 411 19.50 -13.72 21.97
CA PHE A 411 18.87 -12.43 21.68
C PHE A 411 17.70 -12.15 22.64
N GLN A 412 16.78 -13.11 22.75
CA GLN A 412 15.57 -12.99 23.58
C GLN A 412 15.89 -12.80 25.07
N THR A 413 17.06 -13.21 25.54
CA THR A 413 17.48 -13.12 26.94
C THR A 413 18.58 -12.09 27.20
N GLY A 414 19.06 -11.41 26.15
CA GLY A 414 20.18 -10.47 26.21
C GLY A 414 21.49 -11.06 26.76
N ARG A 415 21.78 -12.32 26.41
CA ARG A 415 22.96 -13.04 26.92
C ARG A 415 24.22 -12.88 26.08
N GLN A 416 24.11 -12.35 24.87
CA GLN A 416 25.22 -12.12 23.95
C GLN A 416 25.04 -10.77 23.24
N PRO A 417 26.12 -10.09 22.85
CA PRO A 417 26.03 -8.87 22.06
C PRO A 417 25.49 -9.14 20.65
N ALA A 418 24.91 -8.12 20.02
CA ALA A 418 24.24 -8.25 18.73
C ALA A 418 25.14 -8.85 17.63
N HIS A 419 26.43 -8.47 17.57
CA HIS A 419 27.38 -8.97 16.56
C HIS A 419 27.70 -10.47 16.68
N ALA A 420 27.46 -11.07 17.85
CA ALA A 420 27.64 -12.50 18.08
C ALA A 420 26.39 -13.31 17.69
N ILE A 421 25.26 -12.63 17.44
CA ILE A 421 23.97 -13.25 17.14
C ILE A 421 23.54 -12.98 15.69
N PHE A 422 23.76 -11.76 15.21
CA PHE A 422 23.24 -11.25 13.95
C PHE A 422 24.34 -10.85 12.98
N ASP A 423 24.06 -10.99 11.69
CA ASP A 423 24.76 -10.25 10.66
C ASP A 423 24.39 -8.76 10.80
N LEU A 424 25.35 -7.94 11.24
CA LEU A 424 25.09 -6.54 11.56
C LEU A 424 24.75 -5.69 10.34
N GLU A 425 25.28 -6.02 9.16
CA GLU A 425 24.99 -5.25 7.94
C GLU A 425 23.54 -5.47 7.52
N ARG A 426 23.08 -6.74 7.53
CA ARG A 426 21.67 -7.07 7.26
C ARG A 426 20.73 -6.52 8.32
N LEU A 427 21.13 -6.58 9.59
CA LEU A 427 20.36 -6.04 10.70
C LEU A 427 20.20 -4.51 10.60
N ALA A 428 21.28 -3.79 10.30
CA ALA A 428 21.24 -2.34 10.11
C ALA A 428 20.40 -1.95 8.88
N GLY A 429 20.57 -2.66 7.76
CA GLY A 429 19.77 -2.43 6.55
C GLY A 429 18.26 -2.61 6.78
N TYR A 430 17.88 -3.64 7.53
CA TYR A 430 16.48 -3.88 7.91
C TYR A 430 15.89 -2.70 8.70
N TYR A 431 16.56 -2.25 9.76
CA TYR A 431 16.06 -1.16 10.60
C TYR A 431 16.10 0.20 9.89
N ALA A 432 17.12 0.47 9.08
CA ALA A 432 17.19 1.69 8.29
C ALA A 432 16.01 1.77 7.32
N ALA A 433 15.63 0.66 6.68
CA ALA A 433 14.43 0.59 5.86
C ALA A 433 13.16 0.84 6.69
N CYS A 434 13.03 0.25 7.89
CA CYS A 434 11.91 0.53 8.77
C CYS A 434 11.79 2.01 9.15
N ASP A 435 12.91 2.69 9.39
CA ASP A 435 12.94 4.12 9.70
C ASP A 435 12.52 4.98 8.50
N ILE A 436 13.03 4.69 7.31
CA ILE A 436 12.73 5.43 6.07
C ILE A 436 11.24 5.32 5.71
N PHE A 437 10.67 4.12 5.84
CA PHE A 437 9.28 3.84 5.44
C PHE A 437 8.28 3.94 6.59
N GLN A 438 8.72 4.31 7.79
CA GLN A 438 7.92 4.28 9.03
C GLN A 438 7.27 2.90 9.28
N ALA A 439 7.98 1.84 8.89
CA ALA A 439 7.49 0.48 8.87
C ALA A 439 7.68 -0.23 10.23
N TYR A 440 7.27 0.45 11.31
CA TYR A 440 7.47 0.00 12.69
C TYR A 440 6.57 -1.17 13.10
N HIS A 441 5.52 -1.47 12.32
CA HIS A 441 4.66 -2.61 12.58
C HIS A 441 5.45 -3.93 12.49
N GLY A 442 6.34 -4.05 11.51
CA GLY A 442 7.21 -5.22 11.32
C GLY A 442 8.24 -5.41 12.44
N VAL A 443 8.54 -4.35 13.19
CA VAL A 443 9.52 -4.37 14.29
C VAL A 443 8.91 -4.92 15.60
N ALA A 444 7.59 -4.99 15.71
CA ALA A 444 6.95 -5.61 16.87
C ALA A 444 7.43 -7.07 17.01
N TRP A 445 7.73 -7.52 18.23
CA TRP A 445 8.39 -8.81 18.46
C TRP A 445 7.67 -10.01 17.81
N HIS A 446 6.33 -10.01 17.78
CA HIS A 446 5.52 -11.06 17.17
C HIS A 446 5.54 -11.00 15.63
N ASN A 447 5.98 -9.88 15.06
CA ASN A 447 6.17 -9.70 13.62
C ASN A 447 7.62 -9.92 13.15
N GLN A 448 8.55 -10.24 14.04
CA GLN A 448 9.94 -10.48 13.65
C GLN A 448 10.13 -11.92 13.15
N ARG A 449 10.87 -12.05 12.04
CA ARG A 449 11.29 -13.33 11.46
C ARG A 449 12.79 -13.29 11.25
N PHE A 450 13.46 -14.41 11.48
CA PHE A 450 14.93 -14.51 11.43
C PHE A 450 15.37 -15.74 10.65
N TYR A 451 16.09 -15.52 9.55
CA TYR A 451 16.74 -16.60 8.81
C TYR A 451 18.10 -16.91 9.44
N PHE A 452 18.39 -18.19 9.68
CA PHE A 452 19.73 -18.62 10.08
C PHE A 452 20.58 -18.96 8.86
N ASN A 453 21.64 -18.19 8.65
CA ASN A 453 22.55 -18.41 7.55
C ASN A 453 23.62 -19.47 7.92
N PRO A 454 23.61 -20.66 7.29
CA PRO A 454 24.53 -21.75 7.65
C PRO A 454 25.99 -21.45 7.29
N LEU A 455 26.27 -20.45 6.45
CA LEU A 455 27.63 -20.07 6.06
C LEU A 455 28.27 -19.15 7.10
N THR A 456 27.54 -18.13 7.56
CA THR A 456 28.03 -17.18 8.57
C THR A 456 27.79 -17.68 10.00
N GLN A 457 26.86 -18.62 10.16
CA GLN A 457 26.34 -19.08 11.46
C GLN A 457 25.72 -17.95 12.29
N LEU A 458 25.16 -16.93 11.63
CA LEU A 458 24.47 -15.80 12.24
C LEU A 458 23.02 -15.73 11.77
N LEU A 459 22.21 -14.99 12.51
CA LEU A 459 20.83 -14.67 12.12
C LEU A 459 20.80 -13.42 11.22
N GLU A 460 19.95 -13.46 10.19
CA GLU A 460 19.56 -12.32 9.36
C GLU A 460 18.09 -11.99 9.64
N PRO A 461 17.69 -10.71 9.77
CA PRO A 461 16.26 -10.37 9.82
C PRO A 461 15.59 -10.66 8.48
N VAL A 462 14.30 -11.00 8.52
CA VAL A 462 13.46 -11.13 7.34
C VAL A 462 12.42 -10.01 7.33
N GLY A 463 12.45 -9.18 6.29
CA GLY A 463 11.49 -8.10 6.04
C GLY A 463 10.07 -8.66 5.88
N PHE A 464 9.11 -8.15 6.64
CA PHE A 464 7.69 -8.56 6.53
C PHE A 464 6.77 -7.68 7.38
N ASP A 465 5.56 -7.41 6.86
CA ASP A 465 4.44 -6.78 7.59
C ASP A 465 4.82 -5.45 8.25
N GLY A 466 5.49 -4.62 7.45
CA GLY A 466 6.10 -3.38 7.90
C GLY A 466 5.10 -2.23 8.01
N CYS A 467 4.24 -2.08 7.01
CA CYS A 467 3.28 -1.00 6.92
C CYS A 467 1.87 -1.45 7.35
N ALA A 468 1.28 -0.73 8.31
CA ALA A 468 -0.10 -0.93 8.75
C ALA A 468 -0.87 0.40 8.78
N TYR A 469 -2.20 0.35 8.62
CA TYR A 469 -3.06 1.53 8.68
C TYR A 469 -3.68 1.72 10.08
N PRO A 470 -3.79 2.95 10.60
CA PRO A 470 -3.21 4.19 10.07
C PRO A 470 -1.69 4.20 10.23
N ALA A 471 -0.99 4.92 9.33
CA ALA A 471 0.45 5.10 9.45
C ALA A 471 0.80 5.64 10.86
N PRO A 472 1.83 5.07 11.52
CA PRO A 472 2.22 5.53 12.84
C PRO A 472 2.57 7.01 12.82
N THR A 473 2.25 7.73 13.89
CA THR A 473 2.63 9.14 14.02
C THR A 473 4.17 9.26 13.97
N PRO A 474 4.76 10.27 13.29
CA PRO A 474 6.19 10.31 12.91
C PRO A 474 7.19 10.54 14.06
N LEU A 475 6.90 10.07 15.27
CA LEU A 475 7.48 10.68 16.47
C LEU A 475 8.82 10.08 16.92
N GLN A 476 9.24 8.90 16.45
CA GLN A 476 10.52 8.30 16.85
C GLN A 476 11.10 7.45 15.71
N ILE A 477 12.29 7.81 15.24
CA ILE A 477 13.16 6.97 14.41
C ILE A 477 13.83 5.97 15.38
N LEU A 478 13.93 4.69 15.02
CA LEU A 478 14.53 3.65 15.86
C LEU A 478 15.96 4.03 16.31
N GLY A 479 16.72 4.65 15.41
CA GLY A 479 18.06 5.19 15.69
C GLY A 479 18.13 6.35 16.70
N GLN A 480 17.02 6.96 17.13
CA GLN A 480 17.02 8.08 18.10
C GLN A 480 17.31 7.66 19.54
N GLY A 481 17.44 6.36 19.85
CA GLY A 481 18.07 5.82 21.06
C GLY A 481 17.98 6.72 22.30
N GLY A 482 16.77 6.95 22.84
CA GLY A 482 16.62 7.81 24.02
C GLY A 482 15.19 8.22 24.36
N GLY A 483 14.36 7.27 24.83
CA GLY A 483 13.19 7.65 25.65
C GLY A 483 11.88 6.91 25.43
N GLY A 484 11.75 6.04 24.42
CA GLY A 484 10.53 5.27 24.15
C GLY A 484 10.81 3.77 24.06
N HIS A 485 9.93 2.94 24.60
CA HIS A 485 10.02 1.48 24.66
C HIS A 485 10.13 0.79 23.28
N LEU A 486 11.30 0.81 22.64
CA LEU A 486 11.55 0.15 21.36
C LEU A 486 12.77 -0.77 21.44
N SER A 487 12.50 -2.06 21.24
CA SER A 487 13.38 -3.24 21.10
C SER A 487 14.47 -3.46 22.17
N PRO A 488 14.46 -4.61 22.87
CA PRO A 488 15.57 -5.05 23.75
C PRO A 488 16.96 -5.06 23.08
N LEU A 489 17.02 -5.08 21.74
CA LEU A 489 18.26 -5.01 20.97
C LEU A 489 18.96 -3.65 21.10
N PHE A 490 18.23 -2.54 21.11
CA PHE A 490 18.83 -1.21 21.21
C PHE A 490 19.55 -1.02 22.54
N ALA A 491 18.99 -1.57 23.63
CA ALA A 491 19.65 -1.58 24.93
C ALA A 491 20.98 -2.38 24.95
N GLN A 492 21.18 -3.31 24.01
CA GLN A 492 22.41 -4.11 23.88
C GLN A 492 23.45 -3.45 22.97
N LEU A 493 23.05 -2.66 21.98
CA LEU A 493 23.97 -1.98 21.06
C LEU A 493 24.77 -0.83 21.71
N TYR A 494 24.37 -0.35 22.88
CA TYR A 494 25.02 0.76 23.61
C TYR A 494 25.77 0.31 24.89
N GLN A 495 26.08 -0.98 25.05
CA GLN A 495 26.78 -1.51 26.23
C GLN A 495 28.31 -1.63 26.09
N ASP A 496 28.91 -1.02 25.05
CA ASP A 496 30.38 -0.96 24.89
C ASP A 496 30.99 0.31 25.49
#